data_AF-A0A7K2MR10-F1
#
_entry.id   AF-A0A7K2MR10-F1
#
_cell.length_a   1.000
_cell.length_b   1.000
_cell.length_c   1.000
_cell.angle_alpha   90.00
_cell.angle_beta   90.00
_cell.angle_gamma   90.00
#
_symmetry.space_group_name_H-M   'P 1'
#
loop_
_entity.id
_entity.type
_entity.pdbx_description
1 polymer ?
#
loop_
_entity_poly.entity_id
_entity_poly.type
_entity_poly.pdbx_seq_one_letter_code
_entity_poly.pdbx_strand_id
1 'polypeptide(L)'
;MTVTAPEKALAADVPGAGATRLVDRIFKMRELAILLVFLVMIAITQAGNSEFLSEQGIKDLLLNATILVLVATGQSLVVITRNVDLSVGSTLGISAFAAGVWLQDGGNPVVAVLLAVLTGVGFGLLNGLLVSLGQVPALVVTLGTLYIIRGIDSIWVGSRQIT
;
A
#
# COMPACT_ATOMS: atom_id res chain seq x y z
N MET A 1 -24.11 16.37 74.61
CA MET A 1 -25.26 16.01 73.73
C MET A 1 -24.97 16.56 72.35
N THR A 2 -24.71 15.66 71.39
CA THR A 2 -25.22 15.59 70.00
C THR A 2 -24.19 14.80 69.15
N VAL A 3 -24.48 13.53 68.82
CA VAL A 3 -25.07 13.05 67.55
C VAL A 3 -23.97 12.53 66.59
N THR A 4 -23.66 11.21 66.63
CA THR A 4 -23.82 10.18 65.57
C THR A 4 -22.91 10.32 64.32
N ALA A 5 -21.92 9.44 64.11
CA ALA A 5 -21.98 8.16 63.32
C ALA A 5 -21.13 8.30 62.03
N PRO A 6 -20.75 7.24 61.26
CA PRO A 6 -20.87 5.79 61.48
C PRO A 6 -19.52 5.03 61.38
N GLU A 7 -19.37 3.94 62.11
CA GLU A 7 -18.35 2.92 61.82
C GLU A 7 -18.81 2.11 60.61
N LYS A 8 -18.20 2.37 59.46
CA LYS A 8 -18.51 1.72 58.19
C LYS A 8 -18.06 0.25 58.27
N ALA A 9 -18.99 -0.61 58.67
CA ALA A 9 -18.86 -2.05 58.62
C ALA A 9 -18.56 -2.49 57.17
N LEU A 10 -17.33 -2.95 56.99
CA LEU A 10 -16.85 -4.02 56.12
C LEU A 10 -17.92 -4.63 55.20
N ALA A 11 -18.17 -4.02 54.05
CA ALA A 11 -18.84 -4.68 52.93
C ALA A 11 -17.77 -5.34 52.06
N ALA A 12 -17.79 -6.66 52.09
CA ALA A 12 -16.90 -7.60 51.44
C ALA A 12 -16.40 -7.19 50.03
N ASP A 13 -15.10 -7.37 49.82
CA ASP A 13 -14.46 -7.43 48.52
C ASP A 13 -15.08 -8.60 47.73
N VAL A 14 -15.97 -8.30 46.78
CA VAL A 14 -16.57 -9.32 45.90
C VAL A 14 -15.53 -9.68 44.83
N PRO A 15 -14.92 -10.88 44.85
CA PRO A 15 -13.94 -11.28 43.85
C PRO A 15 -14.70 -11.75 42.60
N GLY A 16 -15.07 -10.79 41.74
CA GLY A 16 -15.78 -11.06 40.49
C GLY A 16 -15.13 -10.43 39.25
N ALA A 17 -13.87 -10.01 39.35
CA ALA A 17 -13.26 -9.11 38.36
C ALA A 17 -12.06 -9.73 37.60
N GLY A 18 -11.94 -11.05 37.53
CA GLY A 18 -10.85 -11.71 36.79
C GLY A 18 -11.06 -11.64 35.28
N ALA A 19 -12.24 -12.05 34.81
CA ALA A 19 -12.55 -12.14 33.38
C ALA A 19 -12.77 -10.77 32.72
N THR A 20 -13.51 -9.87 33.38
CA THR A 20 -13.80 -8.52 32.86
C THR A 20 -12.54 -7.65 32.77
N ARG A 21 -11.64 -7.71 33.77
CA ARG A 21 -10.37 -6.95 33.74
C ARG A 21 -9.38 -7.46 32.70
N LEU A 22 -9.40 -8.76 32.38
CA LEU A 22 -8.55 -9.34 31.35
C LEU A 22 -9.06 -8.96 29.96
N VAL A 23 -10.37 -9.06 29.72
CA VAL A 23 -11.02 -8.66 28.47
C VAL A 23 -10.83 -7.15 28.23
N ASP A 24 -11.02 -6.30 29.23
CA ASP A 24 -10.77 -4.85 29.11
C ASP A 24 -9.30 -4.53 28.84
N ARG A 25 -8.36 -5.33 29.36
CA ARG A 25 -6.93 -5.15 29.14
C ARG A 25 -6.49 -5.65 27.75
N ILE A 26 -7.12 -6.71 27.24
CA ILE A 26 -6.96 -7.23 25.87
C ILE A 26 -7.49 -6.21 24.86
N PHE A 27 -8.66 -5.62 25.07
CA PHE A 27 -9.23 -4.60 24.19
C PHE A 27 -8.57 -3.21 24.32
N LYS A 28 -7.87 -2.93 25.43
CA LYS A 28 -7.07 -1.69 25.59
C LYS A 28 -5.76 -1.70 24.79
N MET A 29 -5.31 -2.86 24.30
CA MET A 29 -4.12 -2.97 23.46
C MET A 29 -4.53 -2.74 22.00
N ARG A 30 -4.20 -1.55 21.47
CA ARG A 30 -4.53 -1.15 20.09
C ARG A 30 -4.07 -2.18 19.05
N GLU A 31 -2.98 -2.87 19.34
CA GLU A 31 -2.40 -3.93 18.52
C GLU A 31 -3.30 -5.17 18.43
N LEU A 32 -3.94 -5.58 19.53
CA LEU A 32 -4.86 -6.72 19.53
C LEU A 32 -6.15 -6.41 18.78
N ALA A 33 -6.64 -5.17 18.85
CA ALA A 33 -7.78 -4.74 18.05
C ALA A 33 -7.45 -4.78 16.54
N ILE A 34 -6.28 -4.29 16.13
CA ILE A 34 -5.83 -4.34 14.72
C ILE A 34 -5.66 -5.78 14.26
N LEU A 35 -5.02 -6.63 15.07
CA LEU A 35 -4.83 -8.05 14.76
C LEU A 35 -6.18 -8.77 14.63
N LEU A 36 -7.12 -8.51 15.54
CA LEU A 36 -8.47 -9.08 15.49
C LEU A 36 -9.18 -8.68 14.19
N VAL A 37 -9.16 -7.39 13.83
CA VAL A 37 -9.75 -6.89 12.58
C VAL A 37 -9.10 -7.54 11.36
N PHE A 38 -7.78 -7.68 11.37
CA PHE A 38 -7.04 -8.34 10.29
C PHE A 38 -7.44 -9.82 10.13
N LEU A 39 -7.53 -10.57 11.23
CA LEU A 39 -7.96 -11.97 11.21
C LEU A 39 -9.42 -12.12 10.77
N VAL A 40 -10.31 -11.25 11.24
CA VAL A 40 -11.73 -11.24 10.81
C VAL A 40 -11.83 -10.95 9.32
N MET A 41 -11.04 -10.00 8.80
CA MET A 41 -11.01 -9.69 7.37
C MET A 41 -10.57 -10.92 6.55
N ILE A 42 -9.49 -11.60 6.96
CA ILE A 42 -9.03 -12.84 6.31
C ILE A 42 -10.13 -13.91 6.31
N ALA A 43 -10.80 -14.12 7.44
CA ALA A 43 -11.84 -15.14 7.57
C ALA A 43 -13.04 -14.83 6.65
N ILE A 44 -13.48 -13.57 6.59
CA ILE A 44 -14.57 -13.14 5.70
C ILE A 44 -14.17 -13.31 4.23
N THR A 45 -12.94 -12.91 3.85
CA THR A 45 -12.46 -13.05 2.47
C THR A 45 -12.35 -14.52 2.06
N GLN A 46 -11.82 -15.39 2.93
CA GLN A 46 -11.76 -16.82 2.66
C GLN A 46 -13.14 -17.47 2.57
N ALA A 47 -14.10 -17.04 3.40
CA ALA A 47 -15.47 -17.52 3.33
C ALA A 47 -16.18 -17.10 2.02
N GLY A 48 -15.85 -15.92 1.49
CA GLY A 48 -16.36 -15.44 0.20
C GLY A 48 -15.64 -16.02 -1.03
N ASN A 49 -14.38 -16.46 -0.89
CA ASN A 49 -13.58 -17.06 -1.96
C ASN A 49 -12.65 -18.13 -1.39
N SER A 50 -12.93 -19.41 -1.67
CA SER A 50 -12.12 -20.54 -1.17
C SER A 50 -10.69 -20.56 -1.69
N GLU A 51 -10.44 -19.90 -2.84
CA GLU A 51 -9.11 -19.79 -3.44
C GLU A 51 -8.23 -18.70 -2.81
N PHE A 52 -8.75 -17.87 -1.91
CA PHE A 52 -7.99 -16.76 -1.34
C PHE A 52 -6.74 -17.23 -0.57
N LEU A 53 -6.88 -18.24 0.29
CA LEU A 53 -5.76 -18.87 1.03
C LEU A 53 -5.16 -20.09 0.33
N SER A 54 -5.49 -20.34 -0.95
CA SER A 54 -4.81 -21.39 -1.71
C SER A 54 -3.36 -20.98 -2.00
N GLU A 55 -2.50 -21.94 -2.37
CA GLU A 55 -1.11 -21.62 -2.73
C GLU A 55 -1.03 -20.57 -3.84
N GLN A 56 -1.95 -20.62 -4.80
CA GLN A 56 -2.03 -19.66 -5.89
C GLN A 56 -2.54 -18.31 -5.38
N GLY A 57 -3.60 -18.28 -4.57
CA GLY A 57 -4.13 -17.04 -4.00
C GLY A 57 -3.10 -16.29 -3.15
N ILE A 58 -2.32 -17.02 -2.33
CA ILE A 58 -1.22 -16.43 -1.55
C ILE A 58 -0.12 -15.90 -2.47
N LYS A 59 0.28 -16.64 -3.50
CA LYS A 59 1.27 -16.17 -4.49
C LYS A 59 0.81 -14.89 -5.18
N ASP A 60 -0.44 -14.85 -5.64
CA ASP A 60 -1.00 -13.68 -6.31
C ASP A 60 -1.07 -12.48 -5.37
N LEU A 61 -1.46 -12.69 -4.10
CA LEU A 61 -1.46 -11.65 -3.08
C LEU A 61 -0.05 -11.08 -2.84
N LEU A 62 0.95 -11.95 -2.71
CA LEU A 62 2.35 -11.54 -2.50
C LEU A 62 2.95 -10.85 -3.72
N LEU A 63 2.61 -11.29 -4.94
CA LEU A 63 3.04 -10.64 -6.18
C LEU A 63 2.47 -9.22 -6.29
N ASN A 64 1.18 -9.05 -5.99
CA ASN A 64 0.56 -7.72 -5.95
C ASN A 64 1.21 -6.80 -4.90
N ALA A 65 1.50 -7.32 -3.70
CA ALA A 65 2.19 -6.58 -2.67
C ALA A 65 3.62 -6.18 -3.08
N THR A 66 4.32 -7.06 -3.80
CA THR A 66 5.70 -6.85 -4.25
C THR A 66 5.82 -5.61 -5.15
N ILE A 67 4.82 -5.33 -5.99
CA ILE A 67 4.79 -4.13 -6.84
C ILE A 67 4.90 -2.87 -5.97
N LEU A 68 4.05 -2.74 -4.95
CA LEU A 68 4.07 -1.59 -4.04
C LEU A 68 5.37 -1.50 -3.24
N VAL A 69 5.90 -2.63 -2.78
CA VAL A 69 7.16 -2.68 -2.01
C VAL A 69 8.35 -2.22 -2.87
N LEU A 70 8.46 -2.68 -4.12
CA LEU A 70 9.52 -2.25 -5.04
C LEU A 70 9.44 -0.75 -5.32
N VAL A 71 8.24 -0.23 -5.55
CA VAL A 71 8.00 1.20 -5.80
C VAL A 71 8.32 2.04 -4.57
N ALA A 72 7.86 1.62 -3.40
CA ALA A 72 8.17 2.29 -2.14
C ALA A 72 9.67 2.31 -1.84
N THR A 73 10.36 1.21 -2.16
CA THR A 73 11.82 1.12 -2.03
C THR A 73 12.51 2.12 -2.94
N GLY A 74 12.11 2.21 -4.22
CA GLY A 74 12.63 3.25 -5.13
C GLY A 74 12.31 4.67 -4.66
N GLN A 75 11.09 4.92 -4.19
CA GLN A 75 10.66 6.20 -3.65
C GLN A 75 11.38 6.61 -2.37
N SER A 76 11.86 5.66 -1.56
CA SER A 76 12.64 5.96 -0.36
C SER A 76 13.89 6.82 -0.69
N LEU A 77 14.56 6.55 -1.82
CA LEU A 77 15.71 7.34 -2.27
C LEU A 77 15.30 8.78 -2.60
N VAL A 78 14.14 8.97 -3.24
CA VAL A 78 13.60 10.29 -3.56
C VAL A 78 13.24 11.06 -2.28
N VAL A 79 12.59 10.40 -1.33
CA VAL A 79 12.20 11.01 -0.05
C VAL A 79 13.41 11.41 0.80
N ILE A 80 14.48 10.59 0.81
CA ILE A 80 15.73 10.92 1.52
C ILE A 80 16.34 12.22 0.99
N THR A 81 16.21 12.48 -0.32
CA THR A 81 16.64 13.76 -0.94
C THR A 81 15.69 14.94 -0.68
N ARG A 82 14.67 14.77 0.17
CA ARG A 82 13.59 15.74 0.45
C ARG A 82 12.74 16.10 -0.77
N ASN A 83 12.69 15.20 -1.74
CA ASN A 83 11.83 15.31 -2.91
C ASN A 83 10.63 14.35 -2.78
N VAL A 84 9.63 14.54 -3.64
CA VAL A 84 8.47 13.64 -3.75
C VAL A 84 8.22 13.43 -5.23
N ASP A 85 8.06 12.17 -5.65
CA ASP A 85 7.69 11.83 -7.01
C ASP A 85 6.26 11.31 -7.08
N LEU A 86 5.37 12.16 -7.58
CA LEU A 86 3.95 11.84 -7.78
C LEU A 86 3.70 11.07 -9.08
N SER A 87 4.67 11.05 -10.01
CA SER A 87 4.54 10.42 -11.33
C SER A 87 4.82 8.92 -11.33
N VAL A 88 5.24 8.33 -10.21
CA VAL A 88 5.58 6.89 -10.17
C VAL A 88 4.40 6.00 -10.54
N GLY A 89 3.20 6.37 -10.10
CA GLY A 89 1.99 5.59 -10.39
C GLY A 89 1.69 5.51 -11.88
N SER A 90 1.77 6.65 -12.59
CA SER A 90 1.58 6.68 -14.04
C SER A 90 2.75 6.03 -14.78
N THR A 91 3.98 6.19 -14.29
CA THR A 91 5.17 5.56 -14.87
C THR A 91 5.08 4.02 -14.80
N LEU A 92 4.58 3.49 -13.68
CA LEU A 92 4.28 2.05 -13.54
C LEU A 92 3.17 1.62 -14.50
N GLY A 93 2.10 2.40 -14.63
CA GLY A 93 1.00 2.12 -15.54
C GLY A 93 1.46 1.98 -17.00
N ILE A 94 2.15 3.01 -17.52
CA ILE A 94 2.60 3.02 -18.92
C ILE A 94 3.66 1.95 -19.20
N SER A 95 4.56 1.67 -18.24
CA SER A 95 5.58 0.62 -18.38
C SER A 95 4.98 -0.78 -18.33
N ALA A 96 4.00 -1.02 -17.46
CA ALA A 96 3.25 -2.27 -17.40
C ALA A 96 2.44 -2.49 -18.68
N PHE A 97 1.78 -1.45 -19.21
CA PHE A 97 1.04 -1.54 -20.46
C PHE A 97 1.97 -1.84 -21.64
N ALA A 98 3.09 -1.13 -21.77
CA ALA A 98 4.08 -1.38 -22.82
C ALA A 98 4.62 -2.82 -22.80
N ALA A 99 4.97 -3.33 -21.63
CA ALA A 99 5.41 -4.71 -21.44
C ALA A 99 4.29 -5.71 -21.74
N GLY A 100 3.05 -5.41 -21.34
CA GLY A 100 1.88 -6.22 -21.59
C GLY A 100 1.58 -6.37 -23.08
N VAL A 101 1.63 -5.28 -23.85
CA VAL A 101 1.37 -5.31 -25.31
C VAL A 101 2.41 -6.21 -25.99
N TRP A 102 3.68 -6.03 -25.63
CA TRP A 102 4.76 -6.83 -26.17
C TRP A 102 4.59 -8.33 -25.89
N LEU A 103 4.19 -8.68 -24.66
CA LEU A 103 3.95 -10.07 -24.28
C LEU A 103 2.71 -10.65 -24.96
N GLN A 104 1.65 -9.85 -25.12
CA GLN A 104 0.41 -10.26 -25.78
C GLN A 104 0.65 -10.63 -27.25
N ASP A 105 1.56 -9.92 -27.92
CA ASP A 105 1.97 -10.20 -29.31
C ASP A 105 2.94 -11.40 -29.43
N GLY A 106 3.15 -12.16 -28.34
CA GLY A 106 4.06 -13.32 -28.31
C GLY A 106 5.54 -12.94 -28.16
N GLY A 107 5.83 -11.71 -27.76
CA GLY A 107 7.17 -11.20 -27.57
C GLY A 107 7.93 -11.88 -26.42
N ASN A 108 9.27 -11.82 -26.48
CA ASN A 108 10.12 -12.42 -25.46
C ASN A 108 9.98 -11.70 -24.10
N PRO A 109 9.78 -12.42 -22.96
CA PRO A 109 9.67 -11.81 -21.63
C PRO A 109 10.86 -10.98 -21.19
N VAL A 110 12.07 -11.34 -21.61
CA VAL A 110 13.29 -10.57 -21.28
C VAL A 110 13.22 -9.17 -21.92
N VAL A 111 12.68 -9.08 -23.13
CA VAL A 111 12.50 -7.79 -23.81
C VAL A 111 11.40 -6.97 -23.12
N ALA A 112 10.33 -7.62 -22.65
CA ALA A 112 9.29 -6.94 -21.88
C ALA A 112 9.86 -6.27 -20.61
N VAL A 113 10.72 -6.99 -19.88
CA VAL A 113 11.42 -6.46 -18.70
C VAL A 113 12.31 -5.27 -19.08
N LEU A 114 13.09 -5.40 -20.16
CA LEU A 114 13.93 -4.30 -20.63
C LEU A 114 13.11 -3.06 -21.01
N LEU A 115 11.99 -3.23 -21.71
CA LEU A 115 11.08 -2.14 -22.05
C LEU A 115 10.55 -1.45 -20.79
N ALA A 116 10.10 -2.20 -19.80
CA ALA A 116 9.60 -1.64 -18.55
C ALA A 116 10.70 -0.85 -17.80
N VAL A 117 11.90 -1.42 -17.68
CA VAL A 117 13.05 -0.77 -17.02
C VAL A 117 13.46 0.50 -17.76
N LEU A 118 13.61 0.46 -19.08
CA LEU A 118 14.01 1.62 -19.88
C LEU A 118 12.98 2.74 -19.80
N THR A 119 11.69 2.40 -19.80
CA THR A 119 10.60 3.37 -19.62
C THR A 119 10.70 4.06 -18.25
N GLY A 120 10.86 3.28 -17.18
CA GLY A 120 11.03 3.81 -15.83
C GLY A 120 12.27 4.69 -15.67
N VAL A 121 13.41 4.23 -16.21
CA VAL A 121 14.66 5.00 -16.22
C VAL A 121 14.50 6.30 -17.01
N GLY A 122 13.83 6.26 -18.17
CA GLY A 122 13.59 7.43 -19.00
C GLY A 122 12.83 8.54 -18.26
N PHE A 123 11.69 8.21 -17.66
CA PHE A 123 10.90 9.18 -16.90
C PHE A 123 11.57 9.62 -15.60
N GLY A 124 12.25 8.70 -14.90
CA GLY A 124 13.03 9.01 -13.70
C GLY A 124 14.17 9.99 -13.99
N LEU A 125 14.91 9.78 -15.08
CA LEU A 125 15.96 10.69 -15.54
C LEU A 125 15.38 12.04 -15.96
N LEU A 126 14.25 12.06 -16.69
CA LEU A 126 13.58 13.30 -17.07
C LEU A 126 13.24 14.13 -15.83
N ASN A 127 12.59 13.53 -14.84
CA ASN A 127 12.24 14.20 -13.58
C ASN A 127 13.50 14.68 -12.84
N GLY A 128 14.51 13.82 -12.71
CA GLY A 128 15.76 14.14 -12.03
C GLY A 128 16.53 15.29 -12.69
N LEU A 129 16.59 15.32 -14.02
CA LEU A 129 17.24 16.38 -14.79
C LEU A 129 16.47 17.70 -14.68
N LEU A 130 15.14 17.68 -14.78
CA LEU A 130 14.32 18.89 -14.65
C LEU A 130 14.41 19.51 -13.25
N VAL A 131 14.50 18.67 -12.20
CA VAL A 131 14.67 19.16 -10.82
C VAL A 131 16.09 19.68 -10.60
N SER A 132 17.11 18.95 -11.02
CA SER A 132 18.52 19.31 -10.77
C SER A 132 19.01 20.48 -11.62
N LEU A 133 18.72 20.49 -12.91
CA LEU A 133 19.18 21.52 -13.86
C LEU A 133 18.18 22.67 -14.00
N GLY A 134 16.88 22.35 -14.00
CA GLY A 134 15.83 23.35 -14.15
C GLY A 134 15.53 24.14 -12.87
N GLN A 135 16.06 23.71 -11.72
CA GLN A 135 15.81 24.31 -10.39
C GLN A 135 14.32 24.49 -10.07
N VAL A 136 13.48 23.65 -10.64
CA VAL A 136 12.04 23.64 -10.40
C VAL A 136 11.74 22.71 -9.22
N PRO A 137 10.84 23.09 -8.29
CA PRO A 137 10.43 22.21 -7.20
C PRO A 137 9.94 20.84 -7.72
N ALA A 138 10.42 19.74 -7.12
CA ALA A 138 10.13 18.38 -7.57
C ALA A 138 8.64 18.03 -7.67
N LEU A 139 7.82 18.58 -6.76
CA LEU A 139 6.37 18.41 -6.81
C LEU A 139 5.75 18.94 -8.11
N VAL A 140 6.22 20.08 -8.62
CA VAL A 140 5.69 20.69 -9.85
C VAL A 140 6.08 19.85 -11.07
N VAL A 141 7.35 19.44 -11.13
CA VAL A 141 7.86 18.58 -12.22
C VAL A 141 7.10 17.26 -12.24
N THR A 142 7.00 16.59 -11.10
CA THR A 142 6.42 15.24 -11.02
C THR A 142 4.90 15.25 -11.19
N LEU A 143 4.20 16.32 -10.78
CA LEU A 143 2.80 16.52 -11.17
C LEU A 143 2.65 16.73 -12.68
N GLY A 144 3.52 17.53 -13.30
CA GLY A 144 3.53 17.71 -14.75
C GLY A 144 3.73 16.40 -15.49
N THR A 145 4.76 15.64 -15.12
CA THR A 145 5.06 14.33 -15.70
C THR A 145 3.93 13.33 -15.46
N LEU A 146 3.31 13.32 -14.27
CA LEU A 146 2.12 12.51 -13.98
C LEU A 146 1.01 12.75 -15.00
N TYR A 147 0.66 14.02 -15.27
CA TYR A 147 -0.42 14.36 -16.20
C TYR A 147 -0.05 14.09 -17.66
N ILE A 148 1.21 14.31 -18.04
CA ILE A 148 1.71 13.99 -19.39
C ILE A 148 1.58 12.48 -19.64
N ILE A 149 2.09 11.66 -18.73
CA ILE A 149 2.02 10.20 -18.87
C ILE A 149 0.56 9.74 -18.88
N ARG A 150 -0.30 10.27 -17.99
CA ARG A 150 -1.73 9.95 -18.00
C ARG A 150 -2.43 10.33 -19.30
N GLY A 151 -2.06 11.46 -19.90
CA GLY A 151 -2.56 11.87 -21.21
C GLY A 151 -2.12 10.89 -22.30
N ILE A 152 -0.85 10.49 -22.31
CA ILE A 152 -0.32 9.48 -23.23
C ILE A 152 -1.04 8.15 -23.05
N ASP A 153 -1.16 7.66 -21.81
CA ASP A 153 -1.89 6.43 -21.48
C ASP A 153 -3.33 6.50 -21.97
N SER A 154 -4.03 7.60 -21.71
CA SER A 154 -5.43 7.76 -22.15
C SER A 154 -5.58 7.65 -23.67
N ILE A 155 -4.58 8.09 -24.44
CA ILE A 155 -4.60 8.00 -25.91
C ILE A 155 -4.16 6.62 -26.39
N TRP A 156 -3.13 6.05 -25.77
CA TRP A 156 -2.51 4.81 -26.22
C TRP A 156 -3.30 3.57 -25.78
N VAL A 157 -3.66 3.51 -24.50
CA VAL A 157 -4.47 2.45 -23.91
C VAL A 157 -5.91 2.54 -24.43
N GLY A 158 -6.49 3.76 -24.40
CA GLY A 158 -7.88 3.97 -24.76
C GLY A 158 -8.81 3.05 -23.95
N SER A 159 -9.59 2.21 -24.65
CA SER A 159 -10.47 1.18 -24.06
C SER A 159 -9.91 -0.25 -24.12
N ARG A 160 -8.62 -0.42 -24.48
CA ARG A 160 -8.02 -1.75 -24.61
C ARG A 160 -7.51 -2.23 -23.25
N GLN A 161 -7.98 -3.41 -22.85
CA GLN A 161 -7.47 -4.13 -21.70
C GLN A 161 -6.58 -5.28 -22.18
N ILE A 162 -5.37 -5.34 -21.63
CA ILE A 162 -4.46 -6.47 -21.82
C ILE A 162 -4.87 -7.50 -20.76
N THR A 163 -5.23 -8.70 -21.22
CA THR A 163 -5.71 -9.80 -20.35
C THR A 163 -4.63 -10.86 -20.23
#